data_AF-A0A2R6HK62-F1
#
_entry.id   AF-A0A2R6HK62-F1
#
_cell.length_a   1.000
_cell.length_b   1.000
_cell.length_c   1.000
_cell.angle_alpha   90.00
_cell.angle_beta   90.00
_cell.angle_gamma   90.00
#
_symmetry.space_group_name_H-M   'P 1'
#
loop_
_entity.id
_entity.type
_entity.pdbx_description
1 polymer ?
#
loop_
_entity_poly.entity_id
_entity_poly.type
_entity_poly.pdbx_seq_one_letter_code
_entity_poly.pdbx_strand_id
1 'polypeptide(L)'
;MSEQQTFHQAVCSGCPAIPDARDHDHWRSRPHRNEGDAQIKAGTHDRLKHDGESTATVRTFEAEAIGHLPREEPPIEGEEPAEVEA
;
A
#
# COMPACT_ATOMS: atom_id res chain seq x y z
N MET A 1 21.01 -11.07 3.03
CA MET A 1 21.03 -9.61 3.23
C MET A 1 19.69 -9.10 2.76
N SER A 2 18.96 -8.32 3.55
CA SER A 2 17.67 -7.76 3.11
C SER A 2 17.91 -6.75 1.98
N GLU A 3 17.08 -6.80 0.94
CA GLU A 3 17.14 -5.80 -0.13
C GLU A 3 16.48 -4.50 0.35
N GLN A 4 17.20 -3.38 0.22
CA GLN A 4 16.63 -2.04 0.40
C GLN A 4 15.81 -1.67 -0.83
N GLN A 5 14.62 -1.10 -0.62
CA GLN A 5 13.75 -0.64 -1.68
C GLN A 5 13.27 0.78 -1.39
N THR A 6 13.01 1.53 -2.46
CA THR A 6 12.42 2.86 -2.39
C THR A 6 10.91 2.75 -2.17
N PHE A 7 10.41 3.52 -1.21
CA PHE A 7 9.00 3.64 -0.91
C PHE A 7 8.54 5.11 -0.93
N HIS A 8 7.27 5.29 -1.24
CA HIS A 8 6.58 6.55 -1.36
C HIS A 8 5.36 6.55 -0.44
N GLN A 9 5.22 7.58 0.40
CA GLN A 9 4.12 7.68 1.35
C GLN A 9 3.48 9.06 1.26
N ALA A 10 2.15 9.10 1.17
CA ALA A 10 1.41 10.34 1.34
C ALA A 10 1.44 10.78 2.81
N VAL A 11 1.91 12.00 3.06
CA VAL A 11 1.97 12.63 4.38
C VAL A 11 1.25 13.98 4.30
N CYS A 12 0.51 14.35 5.34
CA CYS A 12 -0.13 15.66 5.40
C CYS A 12 0.19 16.32 6.75
N SER A 13 0.69 17.55 6.70
CA SER A 13 1.04 18.36 7.88
C SER A 13 -0.18 18.99 8.55
N GLY A 14 -1.32 19.07 7.84
CA GLY A 14 -2.54 19.76 8.29
C GLY A 14 -3.44 18.95 9.22
N CYS A 15 -3.47 17.61 9.14
CA CYS A 15 -4.23 16.81 10.12
C CYS A 15 -3.34 16.31 11.27
N PRO A 16 -3.88 16.24 12.49
CA PRO A 16 -3.14 15.73 13.66
C PRO A 16 -2.65 14.31 13.39
N ALA A 17 -1.43 14.01 13.82
CA ALA A 17 -0.92 12.64 13.85
C ALA A 17 -1.71 11.90 14.95
N ILE A 18 -2.71 11.11 14.56
CA ILE A 18 -3.47 10.29 15.50
C ILE A 18 -2.70 8.97 15.67
N PRO A 19 -2.13 8.68 16.85
CA PRO A 19 -1.34 7.46 17.07
C PRO A 19 -2.21 6.19 17.15
N ASP A 20 -3.52 6.32 17.36
CA ASP A 20 -4.48 5.22 17.44
C ASP A 20 -5.22 5.05 16.11
N ALA A 21 -4.72 4.13 15.28
CA ALA A 21 -5.22 3.78 13.95
C ALA A 21 -6.56 3.01 13.98
N ARG A 22 -7.53 3.45 14.80
CA ARG A 22 -8.88 2.87 14.84
C ARG A 22 -9.92 3.71 14.12
N ASP A 23 -9.68 5.01 13.95
CA ASP A 23 -10.59 5.89 13.26
C ASP A 23 -10.04 6.33 11.89
N HIS A 24 -10.53 5.65 10.85
CA HIS A 24 -10.91 6.21 9.54
C HIS A 24 -9.86 6.79 8.58
N ASP A 25 -8.57 6.63 8.84
CA ASP A 25 -7.53 7.24 8.00
C ASP A 25 -6.50 6.21 7.46
N HIS A 26 -7.00 5.11 6.89
CA HIS A 26 -6.21 4.05 6.23
C HIS A 26 -5.26 4.54 5.11
N TRP A 27 -5.38 5.80 4.71
CA TRP A 27 -4.64 6.38 3.60
C TRP A 27 -3.31 7.04 4.04
N ARG A 28 -3.14 7.45 5.31
CA ARG A 28 -1.93 8.15 5.80
C ARG A 28 -0.71 7.25 6.04
N SER A 29 -0.87 5.94 6.12
CA SER A 29 0.09 5.11 6.85
C SER A 29 0.77 3.99 6.06
N ARG A 30 0.33 3.67 4.84
CA ARG A 30 0.94 2.58 4.05
C ARG A 30 1.87 3.13 2.97
N PRO A 31 3.19 2.86 3.04
CA PRO A 31 4.11 3.18 1.96
C PRO A 31 3.82 2.34 0.71
N HIS A 32 4.10 2.90 -0.46
CA HIS A 32 3.91 2.31 -1.79
C HIS A 32 5.26 2.17 -2.50
N ARG A 33 5.41 1.15 -3.32
CA ARG A 33 6.58 1.05 -4.23
C ARG A 33 6.46 1.98 -5.45
N ASN A 34 5.23 2.34 -5.82
CA ASN A 34 4.96 3.25 -6.94
C ASN A 34 4.64 4.64 -6.40
N GLU A 35 5.34 5.66 -6.90
CA GLU A 35 5.10 7.05 -6.56
C GLU A 35 3.69 7.52 -6.91
N GLY A 36 3.16 7.08 -8.07
CA GLY A 36 1.83 7.47 -8.55
C GLY A 36 0.71 7.08 -7.59
N ASP A 37 0.81 5.92 -6.93
CA ASP A 37 -0.16 5.52 -5.93
C ASP A 37 -0.15 6.45 -4.71
N ALA A 38 1.04 6.89 -4.29
CA ALA A 38 1.19 7.85 -3.20
C ALA A 38 0.66 9.24 -3.61
N GLN A 39 0.86 9.67 -4.86
CA GLN A 39 0.31 10.92 -5.39
C GLN A 39 -1.22 10.87 -5.48
N ILE A 40 -1.81 9.79 -5.97
CA ILE A 40 -3.27 9.59 -6.01
C ILE A 40 -3.85 9.65 -4.60
N LYS A 41 -3.18 9.04 -3.62
CA LYS A 41 -3.59 9.13 -2.21
C LYS A 41 -3.50 10.54 -1.66
N ALA A 42 -2.42 11.27 -1.92
CA ALA A 42 -2.26 12.66 -1.51
C ALA A 42 -3.39 13.53 -2.07
N GLY A 43 -3.63 13.49 -3.39
CA GLY A 43 -4.70 14.25 -4.02
C GLY A 43 -6.12 13.84 -3.57
N THR A 44 -6.34 12.53 -3.35
CA THR A 44 -7.62 12.04 -2.81
C THR A 44 -7.85 12.55 -1.39
N HIS A 45 -6.80 12.59 -0.58
CA HIS A 45 -6.89 13.16 0.77
C HIS A 45 -7.23 14.64 0.75
N ASP A 46 -6.47 15.44 0.00
CA ASP A 46 -6.69 16.88 -0.10
C ASP A 46 -8.13 17.18 -0.51
N ARG A 47 -8.64 16.45 -1.51
CA ARG A 47 -10.04 16.58 -1.95
C ARG A 47 -11.07 16.23 -0.87
N LEU A 48 -10.79 15.27 0.00
CA LEU A 48 -11.75 14.77 0.98
C LEU A 48 -11.67 15.45 2.35
N LYS A 49 -10.52 16.03 2.71
CA LYS A 49 -10.24 16.54 4.07
C LYS A 49 -9.81 18.01 4.10
N HIS A 50 -9.40 18.55 2.96
CA HIS A 50 -8.87 19.92 2.83
C HIS A 50 -9.55 20.69 1.69
N ASP A 51 -10.76 20.29 1.29
CA ASP A 51 -11.54 20.96 0.23
C ASP A 51 -10.78 21.13 -1.10
N GLY A 52 -9.84 20.23 -1.39
CA GLY A 52 -8.99 20.26 -2.57
C GLY A 52 -7.75 21.15 -2.45
N GLU A 53 -7.51 21.78 -1.30
CA GLU A 53 -6.27 22.49 -1.02
C GLU A 53 -5.10 21.50 -0.91
N SER A 54 -3.99 21.81 -1.58
CA SER A 54 -2.80 20.95 -1.62
C SER A 54 -2.01 21.00 -0.33
N THR A 55 -2.42 20.21 0.66
CA THR A 55 -1.78 20.11 1.99
C THR A 55 -1.03 18.78 2.17
N ALA A 56 -1.40 17.77 1.39
CA ALA A 56 -0.74 16.48 1.34
C ALA A 56 0.46 16.51 0.40
N THR A 57 1.57 15.90 0.83
CA THR A 57 2.78 15.73 0.03
C THR A 57 3.22 14.28 0.01
N VAL A 58 4.04 13.90 -0.96
CA VAL A 58 4.64 12.57 -1.02
C VAL A 58 6.02 12.62 -0.41
N ARG A 59 6.25 11.79 0.61
CA ARG A 59 7.58 11.53 1.19
C ARG A 59 8.16 10.27 0.55
N THR A 60 9.35 10.38 0.00
CA THR A 60 10.12 9.24 -0.53
C THR A 60 11.21 8.85 0.47
N PHE A 61 11.38 7.56 0.72
CA PHE A 61 12.42 7.04 1.62
C PHE A 61 12.81 5.60 1.25
N GLU A 62 14.01 5.19 1.64
CA GLU A 62 14.48 3.81 1.50
C GLU A 62 14.19 3.03 2.78
N ALA A 63 13.74 1.79 2.64
CA ALA A 63 13.55 0.87 3.75
C ALA A 63 13.81 -0.58 3.32
N GLU A 64 14.10 -1.46 4.27
CA GLU A 64 14.17 -2.89 4.01
C GLU A 64 12.80 -3.41 3.58
N ALA A 65 12.74 -4.13 2.45
CA ALA A 65 11.53 -4.81 2.05
C ALA A 65 11.30 -6.03 2.95
N ILE A 66 10.49 -5.87 4.00
CA ILE A 66 10.11 -7.00 4.85
C ILE A 66 9.23 -7.94 4.05
N GLY A 67 9.80 -9.06 3.63
CA GLY A 67 9.13 -10.30 3.22
C GLY A 67 8.14 -10.18 2.06
N HIS A 68 8.55 -10.62 0.87
CA HIS A 68 7.64 -11.47 0.11
C HIS A 68 7.19 -12.58 1.07
N LEU A 69 5.99 -12.50 1.64
CA LEU A 69 5.32 -13.75 1.96
C LEU A 69 5.28 -14.48 0.62
N PRO A 70 5.84 -15.69 0.50
CA PRO A 70 5.64 -16.48 -0.70
C PRO A 70 4.13 -16.47 -0.91
N ARG A 71 3.70 -15.96 -2.07
CA ARG A 71 2.32 -16.14 -2.47
C ARG A 71 2.24 -17.64 -2.69
N GLU A 72 1.80 -18.37 -1.67
CA GLU A 72 1.33 -19.74 -1.86
C GLU A 72 0.30 -19.61 -2.98
N GLU A 73 0.63 -20.14 -4.15
CA GLU A 73 -0.30 -20.19 -5.25
C GLU A 73 -1.57 -20.84 -4.69
N PRO A 74 -2.76 -20.22 -4.89
CA PRO A 74 -3.98 -20.87 -4.46
C PRO A 74 -3.98 -22.26 -5.09
N PRO A 75 -4.32 -23.33 -4.34
CA PRO A 75 -4.38 -24.66 -4.92
C PRO A 75 -5.29 -24.58 -6.13
N ILE A 76 -4.76 -24.94 -7.30
CA ILE A 76 -5.55 -25.16 -8.50
C ILE A 76 -6.44 -26.37 -8.23
N GLU A 77 -7.67 -26.13 -7.77
CA GLU A 77 -8.71 -27.14 -7.79
C GLU A 77 -9.02 -27.46 -9.25
N GLY A 78 -8.64 -28.65 -9.72
CA GLY A 78 -9.25 -29.23 -10.93
C GLY A 78 -8.34 -29.87 -11.97
N GLU A 79 -7.16 -30.38 -11.63
CA GLU A 79 -6.55 -31.45 -12.45
C GLU A 79 -6.86 -32.80 -11.81
N GLU A 80 -8.05 -33.34 -12.13
CA GLU A 80 -8.31 -34.76 -11.95
C GLU A 80 -7.41 -35.54 -12.92
N PRO A 81 -6.62 -36.52 -12.43
CA PRO A 81 -5.82 -37.37 -13.30
C PRO A 81 -6.75 -38.21 -14.19
N ALA A 82 -6.52 -38.14 -15.49
CA ALA A 82 -7.10 -39.07 -16.44
C ALA A 82 -6.56 -40.48 -16.14
N GLU A 83 -7.38 -41.31 -15.50
CA GLU A 83 -7.19 -42.76 -15.51
C GLU A 83 -8.49 -43.50 -15.87
N VAL A 84 -8.44 -44.01 -17.11
CA VAL A 84 -8.81 -45.36 -17.58
C VAL A 84 -10.11 -46.04 -17.13
N GLU A 85 -10.86 -46.49 -18.15
CA GLU A 85 -11.52 -47.81 -18.37
C GLU A 85 -12.70 -47.57 -19.36
N ALA A 86 -12.94 -48.35 -20.41
CA ALA A 86 -12.71 -49.78 -20.69
C ALA A 86 -12.49 -50.07 -22.19
#